data_AF-A0A4R5A1R0-F1
#
_entry.id   AF-A0A4R5A1R0-F1
#
_cell.length_a   1.000
_cell.length_b   1.000
_cell.length_c   1.000
_cell.angle_alpha   90.00
_cell.angle_beta   90.00
_cell.angle_gamma   90.00
#
_symmetry.space_group_name_H-M   'P 1'
#
loop_
_entity.id
_entity.type
_entity.pdbx_description
1 polymer ?
#
loop_
_entity_poly.entity_id
_entity_poly.type
_entity_poly.pdbx_seq_one_letter_code
_entity_poly.pdbx_strand_id
1 'polypeptide(L)'
;MNEDEQLRERFRGVGFAGEPPMASTAADDLARGRRHLRRRRAAALSGGVVGMVAVAAGVALALPGGGPAGDEDLPVAGGSAAETSAPPATTPTEPTATPSEMPGGFSLTRQLLRETAAEHFDPAGDHLNNDANSLHGGGFENAVNVGTKLGWTVPGEDGEGLVQVGVTAPGYVDAGEYAVENFIVDFGCDLPEHCTEQTVPGTGETVLVAPPNPDMHLQFAVSYERADGSMVGVAVYDLFGNNSLAPVSEVEITLEQAFAFVTDADLRVDPDEAAGGYDAFLGPEATAECAVSGETTATADADAKLREACEQAEDSTDDGASEEPSDKPTTGE
;
A
#
# COMPACT_ATOMS: atom_id res chain seq x y z
N MET A 1 -18.41 40.64 -17.51
CA MET A 1 -17.03 40.35 -17.98
C MET A 1 -16.58 39.17 -17.14
N ASN A 2 -16.47 38.00 -17.77
CA ASN A 2 -16.27 36.74 -17.03
C ASN A 2 -14.81 36.60 -16.59
N GLU A 3 -14.60 36.00 -15.43
CA GLU A 3 -13.26 35.75 -14.87
C GLU A 3 -12.40 34.89 -15.83
N ASP A 4 -13.03 33.98 -16.58
CA ASP A 4 -12.39 33.17 -17.62
C ASP A 4 -11.83 33.99 -18.79
N GLU A 5 -12.49 35.09 -19.17
CA GLU A 5 -11.97 35.99 -20.22
C GLU A 5 -10.76 36.76 -19.71
N GLN A 6 -10.78 37.22 -18.45
CA GLN A 6 -9.61 37.88 -17.86
C GLN A 6 -8.42 36.93 -17.67
N LEU A 7 -8.67 35.66 -17.34
CA LEU A 7 -7.62 34.64 -17.26
C LEU A 7 -7.03 34.33 -18.63
N ARG A 8 -7.88 34.12 -19.66
CA ARG A 8 -7.40 33.91 -21.04
C ARG A 8 -6.62 35.10 -21.59
N GLU A 9 -7.05 36.33 -21.28
CA GLU A 9 -6.35 37.55 -21.69
C GLU A 9 -4.97 37.65 -21.01
N ARG A 10 -4.87 37.30 -19.72
CA ARG A 10 -3.59 37.28 -18.99
C ARG A 10 -2.62 36.24 -19.53
N PHE A 11 -3.07 35.04 -19.90
CA PHE A 11 -2.19 34.00 -20.42
C PHE A 11 -1.73 34.27 -21.86
N ARG A 12 -2.54 34.94 -22.70
CA ARG A 12 -2.10 35.36 -24.05
C ARG A 12 -0.93 36.34 -24.05
N GLY A 13 -0.73 37.08 -22.96
CA GLY A 13 0.39 38.02 -22.81
C GLY A 13 1.72 37.38 -22.37
N VAL A 14 1.71 36.15 -21.89
CA VAL A 14 2.91 35.44 -21.43
C VAL A 14 3.53 34.67 -22.59
N GLY A 15 4.10 35.40 -23.54
CA GLY A 15 4.96 34.81 -24.57
C GLY A 15 6.34 34.54 -23.97
N PHE A 16 6.75 33.28 -23.86
CA PHE A 16 8.13 32.87 -23.51
C PHE A 16 9.11 33.13 -24.67
N ALA A 17 9.06 34.33 -25.24
CA ALA A 17 9.90 34.76 -26.35
C ALA A 17 11.32 35.02 -25.83
N GLY A 18 12.09 33.94 -25.65
CA GLY A 18 13.49 34.03 -25.22
C GLY A 18 14.00 32.81 -24.45
N GLU A 19 13.12 31.92 -24.00
CA GLU A 19 13.58 30.66 -23.41
C GLU A 19 14.01 29.70 -24.53
N PRO A 20 15.21 29.10 -24.41
CA PRO A 20 15.61 28.04 -25.33
C PRO A 20 14.56 26.93 -25.25
N PRO A 21 14.16 26.34 -26.39
CA PRO A 21 13.16 25.27 -26.39
C PRO A 21 13.59 24.21 -25.37
N MET A 22 12.68 23.83 -24.47
CA MET A 22 12.97 22.80 -23.48
C MET A 22 13.55 21.59 -24.22
N ALA A 23 14.81 21.28 -23.93
CA ALA A 23 15.59 20.34 -24.72
C ALA A 23 15.10 18.89 -24.54
N SER A 24 14.24 18.63 -23.54
CA SER A 24 13.44 17.42 -23.46
C SER A 24 11.97 17.76 -23.55
N THR A 25 11.27 16.97 -24.36
CA THR A 25 9.81 16.93 -24.33
C THR A 25 9.36 16.04 -23.16
N ALA A 26 8.13 16.21 -22.68
CA ALA A 26 7.56 15.29 -21.68
C ALA A 26 7.63 13.81 -22.13
N ALA A 27 7.50 13.56 -23.44
CA ALA A 27 7.66 12.24 -24.03
C ALA A 27 9.10 11.70 -23.91
N ASP A 28 10.13 12.56 -23.99
CA ASP A 28 11.53 12.17 -23.82
C ASP A 28 11.84 11.79 -22.37
N ASP A 29 11.25 12.49 -21.40
CA ASP A 29 11.45 12.18 -19.98
C ASP A 29 10.71 10.89 -19.59
N LEU A 30 9.50 10.66 -20.12
CA LEU A 30 8.80 9.37 -19.99
C LEU A 30 9.55 8.21 -20.67
N ALA A 31 10.11 8.44 -21.86
CA ALA A 31 10.93 7.43 -22.54
C ALA A 31 12.22 7.13 -21.76
N ARG A 32 12.81 8.13 -21.10
CA ARG A 32 14.00 7.97 -20.25
C ARG A 32 13.66 7.18 -18.98
N GLY A 33 12.51 7.43 -18.35
CA GLY A 33 12.01 6.67 -17.21
C GLY A 33 11.74 5.19 -17.55
N ARG A 34 10.98 4.93 -18.63
CA ARG A 34 10.70 3.56 -19.11
C ARG A 34 11.97 2.78 -19.47
N ARG A 35 12.98 3.45 -20.00
CA ARG A 35 14.26 2.83 -20.37
C ARG A 35 15.10 2.49 -19.14
N HIS A 36 14.97 3.22 -18.03
CA HIS A 36 15.60 2.87 -16.76
C HIS A 36 14.96 1.62 -16.13
N LEU A 37 13.62 1.56 -16.10
CA LEU A 37 12.87 0.39 -15.62
C LEU A 37 13.17 -0.88 -16.43
N ARG A 38 13.21 -0.79 -17.77
CA ARG A 38 13.59 -1.94 -18.62
C ARG A 38 15.00 -2.44 -18.38
N ARG A 39 15.94 -1.56 -18.05
CA ARG A 39 17.33 -1.94 -17.71
C ARG A 39 17.40 -2.66 -16.38
N ARG A 40 16.55 -2.30 -15.41
CA ARG A 40 16.40 -3.04 -14.14
C ARG A 40 15.89 -4.46 -14.35
N ARG A 41 14.81 -4.62 -15.13
CA ARG A 41 14.26 -5.96 -15.46
C ARG A 41 15.30 -6.85 -16.17
N ALA A 42 16.16 -6.28 -17.02
CA ALA A 42 17.21 -7.03 -17.70
C ALA A 42 18.41 -7.41 -16.79
N ALA A 43 18.74 -6.60 -15.79
CA ALA A 43 19.81 -6.89 -14.84
C ALA A 43 19.44 -8.04 -13.89
N ALA A 44 18.19 -8.07 -13.40
CA ALA A 44 17.70 -9.15 -12.52
C ALA A 44 17.72 -10.53 -13.22
N LEU A 45 17.39 -10.58 -14.51
CA LEU A 45 17.36 -11.85 -15.27
C LEU A 45 18.75 -12.39 -15.66
N SER A 46 19.82 -11.58 -15.57
CA SER A 46 21.16 -11.98 -16.00
C SER A 46 22.10 -12.43 -14.87
N GLY A 47 21.70 -12.27 -13.60
CA GLY A 47 22.53 -12.65 -12.43
C GLY A 47 22.45 -14.11 -11.99
N GLY A 48 21.51 -14.91 -12.51
CA GLY A 48 21.12 -16.21 -11.90
C GLY A 48 21.97 -17.45 -12.19
N VAL A 49 23.10 -17.37 -12.92
CA VAL A 49 23.83 -18.60 -13.33
C VAL A 49 25.35 -18.51 -13.17
N VAL A 50 25.88 -18.02 -12.05
CA VAL A 50 27.27 -18.36 -11.65
C VAL A 50 27.39 -18.24 -10.13
N GLY A 51 27.47 -19.35 -9.39
CA GLY A 51 27.76 -19.21 -7.95
C GLY A 51 27.71 -20.42 -7.01
N MET A 52 27.58 -21.67 -7.46
CA MET A 52 27.83 -22.82 -6.57
C MET A 52 29.26 -23.34 -6.74
N VAL A 53 30.18 -22.87 -5.89
CA VAL A 53 31.37 -23.65 -5.51
C VAL A 53 31.56 -23.54 -3.99
N ALA A 54 31.44 -24.71 -3.36
CA ALA A 54 31.59 -24.95 -1.95
C ALA A 54 32.97 -24.56 -1.38
N VAL A 55 32.99 -23.98 -0.18
CA VAL A 55 34.11 -24.15 0.76
C VAL A 55 33.55 -24.47 2.14
N ALA A 56 33.59 -25.77 2.44
CA ALA A 56 33.42 -26.30 3.79
C ALA A 56 34.78 -26.26 4.51
N ALA A 57 34.89 -25.42 5.54
CA ALA A 57 35.85 -25.50 6.64
C ALA A 57 35.30 -24.56 7.74
N GLY A 58 34.85 -24.97 8.92
CA GLY A 58 35.47 -25.94 9.81
C GLY A 58 36.33 -25.21 10.85
N VAL A 59 35.71 -24.48 11.79
CA VAL A 59 36.36 -24.05 13.04
C VAL A 59 35.37 -24.13 14.20
N ALA A 60 35.59 -25.11 15.07
CA ALA A 60 35.13 -25.15 16.45
C ALA A 60 36.23 -24.55 17.36
N LEU A 61 35.83 -23.97 18.50
CA LEU A 61 36.60 -23.36 19.63
C LEU A 61 36.21 -21.87 19.80
N ALA A 62 35.89 -21.31 20.96
CA ALA A 62 35.83 -21.77 22.35
C ALA A 62 35.02 -20.75 23.18
N LEU A 63 34.32 -21.22 24.22
CA LEU A 63 33.81 -20.41 25.33
C LEU A 63 34.95 -19.98 26.27
N PRO A 64 34.85 -18.78 26.85
CA PRO A 64 34.85 -18.64 28.32
C PRO A 64 33.72 -17.68 28.75
N GLY A 65 32.95 -17.87 29.82
CA GLY A 65 33.31 -18.43 31.13
C GLY A 65 33.74 -17.30 32.08
N GLY A 66 32.81 -16.66 32.78
CA GLY A 66 33.11 -15.72 33.88
C GLY A 66 31.89 -14.95 34.42
N GLY A 67 31.33 -15.39 35.58
CA GLY A 67 30.48 -14.57 36.47
C GLY A 67 31.31 -13.58 37.32
N PRO A 68 30.83 -12.98 38.44
CA PRO A 68 29.68 -13.37 39.29
C PRO A 68 28.75 -12.22 39.78
N ALA A 69 27.69 -12.63 40.47
CA ALA A 69 27.09 -12.05 41.69
C ALA A 69 26.77 -10.53 41.78
N GLY A 70 25.48 -10.25 41.90
CA GLY A 70 24.93 -9.02 42.48
C GLY A 70 23.56 -9.30 43.08
N ASP A 71 23.55 -9.86 44.29
CA ASP A 71 22.41 -9.88 45.20
C ASP A 71 22.10 -8.43 45.63
N GLU A 72 20.91 -7.93 45.34
CA GLU A 72 20.26 -6.89 46.16
C GLU A 72 18.83 -7.33 46.50
N ASP A 73 18.74 -8.12 47.56
CA ASP A 73 17.53 -8.30 48.36
C ASP A 73 17.18 -6.97 49.05
N LEU A 74 16.10 -6.33 48.63
CA LEU A 74 15.45 -5.25 49.37
C LEU A 74 14.20 -5.79 50.08
N PRO A 75 14.18 -5.87 51.42
CA PRO A 75 12.99 -6.24 52.17
C PRO A 75 12.07 -5.02 52.33
N VAL A 76 10.97 -4.97 51.58
CA VAL A 76 9.86 -4.03 51.84
C VAL A 76 8.79 -4.75 52.66
N ALA A 77 8.87 -4.54 53.98
CA ALA A 77 7.79 -4.85 54.91
C ALA A 77 6.82 -3.66 54.98
N GLY A 78 5.55 -3.90 54.62
CA GLY A 78 4.49 -2.91 54.71
C GLY A 78 3.13 -3.57 54.63
N GLY A 79 2.70 -4.19 55.72
CA GLY A 79 1.38 -4.79 55.83
C GLY A 79 0.27 -3.74 55.76
N SER A 80 -0.74 -4.02 54.95
CA SER A 80 -2.08 -3.49 55.15
C SER A 80 -3.09 -4.61 54.91
N ALA A 81 -3.78 -4.98 55.97
CA ALA A 81 -4.89 -5.90 55.96
C ALA A 81 -6.16 -5.14 55.55
N ALA A 82 -6.87 -5.59 54.53
CA ALA A 82 -8.30 -5.35 54.37
C ALA A 82 -8.93 -6.30 53.33
N GLU A 83 -9.85 -7.12 53.85
CA GLU A 83 -11.11 -7.59 53.23
C GLU A 83 -11.05 -8.36 51.90
N THR A 84 -10.93 -9.69 52.05
CA THR A 84 -11.42 -10.68 51.11
C THR A 84 -12.95 -10.58 50.96
N SER A 85 -13.41 -9.85 49.95
CA SER A 85 -14.74 -10.04 49.36
C SER A 85 -14.61 -11.06 48.24
N ALA A 86 -15.28 -12.20 48.38
CA ALA A 86 -15.36 -13.22 47.34
C ALA A 86 -16.09 -12.65 46.10
N PRO A 87 -15.49 -12.71 44.90
CA PRO A 87 -16.19 -12.34 43.68
C PRO A 87 -17.26 -13.39 43.35
N PRO A 88 -18.44 -12.99 42.85
CA PRO A 88 -19.40 -13.93 42.31
C PRO A 88 -18.77 -14.66 41.12
N ALA A 89 -18.88 -15.98 41.12
CA ALA A 89 -18.50 -16.82 40.00
C ALA A 89 -19.39 -16.49 38.79
N THR A 90 -18.95 -15.56 37.96
CA THR A 90 -19.50 -15.37 36.62
C THR A 90 -18.91 -16.45 35.73
N THR A 91 -19.75 -17.42 35.37
CA THR A 91 -19.47 -18.37 34.30
C THR A 91 -19.01 -17.58 33.07
N PRO A 92 -17.85 -17.87 32.46
CA PRO A 92 -17.46 -17.27 31.20
C PRO A 92 -18.46 -17.73 30.15
N THR A 93 -19.42 -16.87 29.81
CA THR A 93 -20.17 -17.03 28.58
C THR A 93 -19.21 -16.62 27.48
N GLU A 94 -18.54 -17.60 26.90
CA GLU A 94 -17.70 -17.44 25.71
C GLU A 94 -18.59 -16.80 24.63
N PRO A 95 -18.35 -15.52 24.26
CA PRO A 95 -19.15 -14.90 23.22
C PRO A 95 -18.76 -15.57 21.92
N THR A 96 -19.60 -16.49 21.44
CA THR A 96 -19.61 -16.89 20.04
C THR A 96 -20.09 -15.69 19.23
N ALA A 97 -19.23 -14.71 19.05
CA ALA A 97 -19.44 -13.66 18.08
C ALA A 97 -19.30 -14.33 16.71
N THR A 98 -20.43 -14.57 16.05
CA THR A 98 -20.42 -14.79 14.61
C THR A 98 -19.65 -13.61 14.01
N PRO A 99 -18.52 -13.84 13.30
CA PRO A 99 -17.79 -12.77 12.67
C PRO A 99 -18.79 -11.98 11.82
N SER A 100 -19.01 -10.73 12.20
CA SER A 100 -19.84 -9.86 11.38
C SER A 100 -19.03 -9.66 10.10
N GLU A 101 -19.39 -10.38 9.04
CA GLU A 101 -18.81 -10.20 7.71
C GLU A 101 -18.98 -8.72 7.36
N MET A 102 -17.91 -7.94 7.54
CA MET A 102 -17.89 -6.61 6.99
C MET A 102 -17.98 -6.78 5.47
N PRO A 103 -18.91 -6.10 4.78
CA PRO A 103 -19.14 -6.27 3.35
C PRO A 103 -17.98 -5.78 2.45
N GLY A 104 -16.75 -5.70 2.96
CA GLY A 104 -15.56 -5.41 2.18
C GLY A 104 -14.93 -6.71 1.67
N GLY A 105 -14.93 -6.91 0.36
CA GLY A 105 -14.24 -8.03 -0.30
C GLY A 105 -12.76 -8.13 0.13
N PHE A 106 -12.11 -9.25 -0.20
CA PHE A 106 -10.71 -9.57 0.18
C PHE A 106 -10.50 -10.08 1.62
N SER A 107 -11.39 -10.90 2.15
CA SER A 107 -11.24 -11.47 3.51
C SER A 107 -10.10 -12.48 3.60
N LEU A 108 -9.91 -13.34 2.58
CA LEU A 108 -8.85 -14.34 2.54
C LEU A 108 -7.49 -13.69 2.43
N THR A 109 -7.34 -12.72 1.52
CA THR A 109 -6.08 -11.97 1.36
C THR A 109 -5.70 -11.22 2.64
N ARG A 110 -6.66 -10.61 3.35
CA ARG A 110 -6.36 -9.93 4.62
C ARG A 110 -6.04 -10.89 5.75
N GLN A 111 -6.68 -12.04 5.80
CA GLN A 111 -6.31 -13.10 6.74
C GLN A 111 -4.85 -13.52 6.52
N LEU A 112 -4.47 -13.79 5.26
CA LEU A 112 -3.10 -14.11 4.90
C LEU A 112 -2.11 -13.01 5.33
N LEU A 113 -2.39 -11.74 5.01
CA LEU A 113 -1.54 -10.61 5.44
C LEU A 113 -1.33 -10.57 6.95
N ARG A 114 -2.38 -10.84 7.74
CA ARG A 114 -2.33 -10.83 9.21
C ARG A 114 -1.52 -12.01 9.74
N GLU A 115 -1.77 -13.21 9.22
CA GLU A 115 -1.06 -14.43 9.62
C GLU A 115 0.43 -14.33 9.31
N THR A 116 0.79 -13.88 8.10
CA THR A 116 2.19 -13.67 7.73
C THR A 116 2.84 -12.55 8.53
N ALA A 117 2.12 -11.45 8.82
CA ALA A 117 2.67 -10.40 9.68
C ALA A 117 2.96 -10.92 11.10
N ALA A 118 2.06 -11.72 11.67
CA ALA A 118 2.28 -12.37 12.97
C ALA A 118 3.50 -13.30 12.93
N GLU A 119 3.65 -14.12 11.88
CA GLU A 119 4.78 -15.02 11.72
C GLU A 119 6.14 -14.29 11.67
N HIS A 120 6.24 -13.18 10.93
CA HIS A 120 7.51 -12.46 10.73
C HIS A 120 7.81 -11.46 11.86
N PHE A 121 6.80 -10.80 12.42
CA PHE A 121 6.98 -9.66 13.33
C PHE A 121 6.68 -9.98 14.79
N ASP A 122 5.77 -10.91 15.06
CA ASP A 122 5.36 -11.24 16.44
C ASP A 122 5.13 -12.75 16.60
N PRO A 123 6.19 -13.57 16.45
CA PRO A 123 6.07 -15.03 16.53
C PRO A 123 5.66 -15.53 17.92
N ALA A 124 5.80 -14.70 18.96
CA ALA A 124 5.33 -14.99 20.30
C ALA A 124 3.83 -14.67 20.49
N GLY A 125 3.29 -13.74 19.70
CA GLY A 125 1.91 -13.27 19.78
C GLY A 125 1.67 -12.31 20.95
N ASP A 126 2.70 -11.56 21.36
CA ASP A 126 2.68 -10.69 22.53
C ASP A 126 2.29 -9.23 22.21
N HIS A 127 2.35 -8.83 20.93
CA HIS A 127 2.31 -7.43 20.51
C HIS A 127 1.21 -7.10 19.51
N LEU A 128 1.05 -7.93 18.46
CA LEU A 128 0.12 -7.67 17.36
C LEU A 128 -1.32 -7.94 17.78
N ASN A 129 -2.17 -6.93 17.64
CA ASN A 129 -3.59 -7.07 17.86
C ASN A 129 -4.28 -7.71 16.64
N ASN A 130 -4.60 -9.00 16.77
CA ASN A 130 -5.26 -9.77 15.73
C ASN A 130 -6.72 -9.36 15.47
N ASP A 131 -7.32 -8.48 16.27
CA ASP A 131 -8.71 -8.02 16.08
C ASP A 131 -8.80 -6.70 15.29
N ALA A 132 -7.67 -6.05 15.00
CA ALA A 132 -7.65 -4.80 14.24
C ALA A 132 -8.15 -5.05 12.79
N ASN A 133 -9.32 -4.51 12.45
CA ASN A 133 -9.98 -4.73 11.16
C ASN A 133 -10.03 -3.46 10.30
N SER A 134 -9.03 -2.58 10.44
CA SER A 134 -8.96 -1.40 9.57
C SER A 134 -8.56 -1.84 8.17
N LEU A 135 -9.54 -1.79 7.28
CA LEU A 135 -9.38 -2.11 5.87
C LEU A 135 -8.68 -0.94 5.20
N HIS A 136 -7.59 -1.23 4.51
CA HIS A 136 -7.01 -0.33 3.53
C HIS A 136 -6.92 -1.10 2.21
N GLY A 137 -7.21 -0.45 1.11
CA GLY A 137 -7.27 -1.15 -0.17
C GLY A 137 -8.22 -0.46 -1.10
N GLY A 138 -7.88 -0.54 -2.36
CA GLY A 138 -8.56 0.10 -3.46
C GLY A 138 -7.97 -0.43 -4.75
N GLY A 139 -8.64 -0.17 -5.84
CA GLY A 139 -8.10 -0.48 -7.15
C GLY A 139 -8.74 0.39 -8.18
N PHE A 140 -8.01 0.61 -9.26
CA PHE A 140 -8.56 1.04 -10.54
C PHE A 140 -8.62 -0.20 -11.46
N GLU A 141 -9.26 -0.09 -12.63
CA GLU A 141 -9.52 -1.24 -13.51
C GLU A 141 -8.28 -2.12 -13.69
N ASN A 142 -8.34 -3.36 -13.17
CA ASN A 142 -7.28 -4.38 -13.18
C ASN A 142 -6.08 -4.17 -12.22
N ALA A 143 -6.14 -3.20 -11.31
CA ALA A 143 -5.09 -2.87 -10.35
C ALA A 143 -5.57 -3.03 -8.91
N VAL A 144 -5.73 -4.27 -8.44
CA VAL A 144 -6.16 -4.55 -7.07
C VAL A 144 -5.01 -4.30 -6.08
N ASN A 145 -5.25 -3.47 -5.06
CA ASN A 145 -4.40 -3.30 -3.87
C ASN A 145 -5.21 -3.66 -2.62
N VAL A 146 -4.71 -4.61 -1.82
CA VAL A 146 -5.31 -5.06 -0.58
C VAL A 146 -4.32 -4.85 0.56
N GLY A 147 -4.75 -4.15 1.59
CA GLY A 147 -3.97 -3.93 2.80
C GLY A 147 -4.78 -4.07 4.08
N THR A 148 -4.06 -4.05 5.20
CA THR A 148 -4.63 -4.00 6.54
C THR A 148 -3.71 -3.21 7.46
N LYS A 149 -4.31 -2.61 8.49
CA LYS A 149 -3.61 -1.87 9.54
C LYS A 149 -3.75 -2.66 10.85
N LEU A 150 -2.61 -3.08 11.38
CA LEU A 150 -2.50 -3.91 12.57
C LEU A 150 -2.01 -3.06 13.74
N GLY A 151 -2.71 -3.12 14.87
CA GLY A 151 -2.27 -2.46 16.10
C GLY A 151 -1.07 -3.18 16.71
N TRP A 152 -0.11 -2.43 17.23
CA TRP A 152 1.04 -2.94 17.98
C TRP A 152 1.00 -2.43 19.41
N THR A 153 1.09 -3.32 20.38
CA THR A 153 1.05 -2.97 21.81
C THR A 153 2.33 -3.41 22.52
N VAL A 154 2.71 -2.66 23.55
CA VAL A 154 3.85 -3.00 24.42
C VAL A 154 3.30 -3.27 25.83
N PRO A 155 3.59 -4.43 26.44
CA PRO A 155 3.10 -4.76 27.77
C PRO A 155 3.43 -3.69 28.81
N GLY A 156 2.39 -3.13 29.43
CA GLY A 156 2.52 -2.09 30.46
C GLY A 156 2.47 -0.65 29.93
N GLU A 157 2.31 -0.47 28.62
CA GLU A 157 2.08 0.84 28.01
C GLU A 157 0.61 1.04 27.63
N ASP A 158 0.15 2.29 27.71
CA ASP A 158 -1.21 2.69 27.28
C ASP A 158 -1.23 3.13 25.78
N GLY A 159 -0.07 3.17 25.13
CA GLY A 159 0.09 3.55 23.73
C GLY A 159 -0.25 2.41 22.76
N GLU A 160 -0.45 2.76 21.49
CA GLU A 160 -0.60 1.76 20.41
C GLU A 160 0.18 2.25 19.19
N GLY A 161 1.08 1.41 18.68
CA GLY A 161 1.76 1.58 17.40
C GLY A 161 0.94 0.97 16.25
N LEU A 162 1.40 1.17 15.02
CA LEU A 162 0.73 0.67 13.82
C LEU A 162 1.73 -0.06 12.92
N VAL A 163 1.34 -1.26 12.49
CA VAL A 163 1.98 -1.99 11.39
C VAL A 163 0.99 -2.04 10.24
N GLN A 164 1.25 -1.27 9.18
CA GLN A 164 0.48 -1.30 7.95
C GLN A 164 1.13 -2.28 6.98
N VAL A 165 0.37 -3.20 6.42
CA VAL A 165 0.83 -4.17 5.41
C VAL A 165 -0.10 -4.20 4.22
N GLY A 166 0.41 -4.56 3.05
CA GLY A 166 -0.41 -4.71 1.85
C GLY A 166 0.28 -5.36 0.68
N VAL A 167 -0.54 -5.86 -0.24
CA VAL A 167 -0.15 -6.59 -1.44
C VAL A 167 -1.05 -6.21 -2.61
N THR A 168 -0.49 -6.18 -3.81
CA THR A 168 -1.24 -5.95 -5.04
C THR A 168 -1.35 -7.21 -5.89
N ALA A 169 -2.31 -7.22 -6.82
CA ALA A 169 -2.39 -8.28 -7.82
C ALA A 169 -1.20 -8.22 -8.82
N PRO A 170 -0.89 -9.34 -9.50
CA PRO A 170 0.10 -9.36 -10.59
C PRO A 170 -0.23 -8.33 -11.69
N GLY A 171 0.81 -7.71 -12.27
CA GLY A 171 0.67 -6.67 -13.29
C GLY A 171 0.27 -5.28 -12.79
N TYR A 172 0.10 -5.09 -11.48
CA TYR A 172 -0.28 -3.81 -10.87
C TYR A 172 0.61 -2.64 -11.33
N VAL A 173 1.93 -2.82 -11.37
CA VAL A 173 2.87 -1.76 -11.77
C VAL A 173 2.68 -1.27 -13.21
N ASP A 174 2.08 -2.10 -14.08
CA ASP A 174 1.83 -1.76 -15.48
C ASP A 174 0.39 -1.27 -15.70
N ALA A 175 -0.46 -1.29 -14.67
CA ALA A 175 -1.88 -0.95 -14.79
C ALA A 175 -2.14 0.57 -14.88
N GLY A 176 -1.21 1.41 -14.42
CA GLY A 176 -1.35 2.86 -14.45
C GLY A 176 -0.02 3.59 -14.35
N GLU A 177 0.05 4.82 -14.87
CA GLU A 177 1.27 5.64 -14.88
C GLU A 177 1.83 5.88 -13.47
N TYR A 178 0.94 6.01 -12.48
CA TYR A 178 1.27 6.29 -11.08
C TYR A 178 1.08 5.09 -10.16
N ALA A 179 0.96 3.86 -10.69
CA ALA A 179 0.68 2.68 -9.87
C ALA A 179 1.73 2.47 -8.79
N VAL A 180 3.01 2.44 -9.17
CA VAL A 180 4.14 2.29 -8.24
C VAL A 180 4.20 3.44 -7.24
N GLU A 181 4.06 4.68 -7.72
CA GLU A 181 4.12 5.89 -6.90
C GLU A 181 3.02 5.90 -5.84
N ASN A 182 1.76 5.66 -6.25
CA ASN A 182 0.63 5.60 -5.33
C ASN A 182 0.85 4.53 -4.26
N PHE A 183 1.33 3.34 -4.65
CA PHE A 183 1.59 2.27 -3.69
C PHE A 183 2.66 2.67 -2.67
N ILE A 184 3.82 3.16 -3.11
CA ILE A 184 4.89 3.51 -2.16
C ILE A 184 4.51 4.71 -1.27
N VAL A 185 3.75 5.67 -1.79
CA VAL A 185 3.23 6.82 -1.02
C VAL A 185 2.29 6.36 0.07
N ASP A 186 1.42 5.39 -0.20
CA ASP A 186 0.52 4.80 0.81
C ASP A 186 1.28 4.13 1.97
N PHE A 187 2.54 3.77 1.78
CA PHE A 187 3.44 3.23 2.81
C PHE A 187 4.45 4.25 3.35
N GLY A 188 4.36 5.53 3.00
CA GLY A 188 5.18 6.60 3.59
C GLY A 188 6.43 7.00 2.80
N CYS A 189 6.61 6.50 1.57
CA CYS A 189 7.52 7.14 0.62
C CYS A 189 6.85 8.38 0.04
N ASP A 190 7.11 9.59 0.56
CA ASP A 190 6.52 10.82 0.02
C ASP A 190 6.66 10.95 -1.50
N LEU A 191 7.81 10.55 -2.04
CA LEU A 191 8.10 10.40 -3.47
C LEU A 191 9.11 9.25 -3.67
N PRO A 192 9.16 8.61 -4.86
CA PRO A 192 10.12 7.55 -5.15
C PRO A 192 11.58 7.94 -4.87
N GLU A 193 11.96 9.18 -5.19
CA GLU A 193 13.31 9.72 -4.95
C GLU A 193 13.66 9.95 -3.47
N HIS A 194 12.67 9.97 -2.59
CA HIS A 194 12.88 10.09 -1.14
C HIS A 194 13.13 8.73 -0.49
N CYS A 195 12.95 7.64 -1.22
CA CYS A 195 13.22 6.29 -0.76
C CYS A 195 14.59 5.80 -1.22
N THR A 196 15.25 5.05 -0.35
CA THR A 196 16.58 4.50 -0.63
C THR A 196 16.44 3.07 -1.12
N GLU A 197 17.09 2.76 -2.24
CA GLU A 197 17.21 1.38 -2.70
C GLU A 197 18.17 0.59 -1.83
N GLN A 198 17.69 -0.54 -1.34
CA GLN A 198 18.51 -1.48 -0.56
C GLN A 198 18.43 -2.87 -1.18
N THR A 199 19.54 -3.60 -1.11
CA THR A 199 19.59 -4.99 -1.54
C THR A 199 19.15 -5.91 -0.41
N VAL A 200 18.21 -6.79 -0.68
CA VAL A 200 17.77 -7.81 0.27
C VAL A 200 18.92 -8.82 0.48
N PRO A 201 19.36 -9.04 1.73
CA PRO A 201 20.45 -9.97 2.02
C PRO A 201 20.15 -11.39 1.50
N GLY A 202 21.09 -11.95 0.73
CA GLY A 202 21.02 -13.33 0.26
C GLY A 202 20.24 -13.57 -1.03
N THR A 203 19.38 -12.63 -1.47
CA THR A 203 18.60 -12.79 -2.72
C THR A 203 19.16 -11.94 -3.87
N GLY A 204 19.79 -10.80 -3.56
CA GLY A 204 20.23 -9.83 -4.58
C GLY A 204 19.09 -8.99 -5.16
N GLU A 205 17.87 -9.15 -4.65
CA GLU A 205 16.71 -8.36 -5.02
C GLU A 205 16.79 -6.96 -4.40
N THR A 206 16.08 -6.00 -4.97
CA THR A 206 16.10 -4.61 -4.50
C THR A 206 14.74 -4.22 -3.97
N VAL A 207 14.75 -3.56 -2.81
CA VAL A 207 13.57 -2.96 -2.16
C VAL A 207 13.75 -1.46 -2.03
N LEU A 208 12.64 -0.73 -1.95
CA LEU A 208 12.62 0.69 -1.62
C LEU A 208 12.38 0.82 -0.11
N VAL A 209 13.22 1.60 0.56
CA VAL A 209 13.12 1.84 2.00
C VAL A 209 12.87 3.33 2.26
N ALA A 210 11.73 3.64 2.87
CA ALA A 210 11.43 4.98 3.36
C ALA A 210 12.19 5.24 4.67
N PRO A 211 12.84 6.40 4.80
CA PRO A 211 13.50 6.77 6.05
C PRO A 211 12.47 7.06 7.16
N PRO A 212 12.90 7.11 8.43
CA PRO A 212 12.04 7.58 9.51
C PRO A 212 11.47 8.98 9.23
N ASN A 213 10.19 9.17 9.53
CA ASN A 213 9.52 10.47 9.49
C ASN A 213 8.79 10.72 10.83
N PRO A 214 9.40 11.49 11.75
CA PRO A 214 8.84 11.70 13.08
C PRO A 214 7.53 12.51 13.08
N ASP A 215 7.29 13.34 12.06
CA ASP A 215 6.04 14.11 11.96
C ASP A 215 4.85 13.20 11.66
N MET A 216 5.10 12.06 11.02
CA MET A 216 4.11 11.03 10.73
C MET A 216 4.16 9.85 11.69
N HIS A 217 5.01 9.89 12.72
CA HIS A 217 5.28 8.74 13.60
C HIS A 217 5.81 7.49 12.85
N LEU A 218 6.33 7.66 11.63
CA LEU A 218 6.87 6.59 10.81
C LEU A 218 8.30 6.27 11.25
N GLN A 219 8.53 5.02 11.65
CA GLN A 219 9.85 4.51 11.97
C GLN A 219 10.61 4.14 10.70
N PHE A 220 9.96 3.40 9.79
CA PHE A 220 10.44 3.14 8.43
C PHE A 220 9.32 2.48 7.62
N ALA A 221 9.53 2.37 6.30
CA ALA A 221 8.72 1.51 5.45
C ALA A 221 9.57 0.80 4.41
N VAL A 222 9.07 -0.34 3.94
CA VAL A 222 9.69 -1.14 2.88
C VAL A 222 8.64 -1.45 1.82
N SER A 223 8.97 -1.21 0.55
CA SER A 223 8.17 -1.62 -0.59
C SER A 223 9.00 -2.46 -1.57
N TYR A 224 8.40 -3.52 -2.10
CA TYR A 224 9.04 -4.47 -2.99
C TYR A 224 8.21 -4.68 -4.25
N GLU A 225 8.79 -4.42 -5.43
CA GLU A 225 8.22 -4.81 -6.74
C GLU A 225 8.69 -6.22 -7.08
N ARG A 226 7.73 -7.13 -7.30
CA ARG A 226 7.99 -8.52 -7.68
C ARG A 226 8.16 -8.67 -9.19
N ALA A 227 8.71 -9.81 -9.59
CA ALA A 227 8.95 -10.13 -11.00
C ALA A 227 7.66 -10.19 -11.87
N ASP A 228 6.51 -10.47 -11.25
CA ASP A 228 5.21 -10.49 -11.92
C ASP A 228 4.52 -9.10 -11.97
N GLY A 229 5.19 -8.05 -11.48
CA GLY A 229 4.65 -6.71 -11.43
C GLY A 229 3.62 -6.47 -10.31
N SER A 230 3.48 -7.40 -9.36
CA SER A 230 2.82 -7.09 -8.08
C SER A 230 3.77 -6.34 -7.15
N MET A 231 3.21 -5.70 -6.12
CA MET A 231 3.94 -5.01 -5.07
C MET A 231 3.53 -5.54 -3.69
N VAL A 232 4.48 -5.53 -2.75
CA VAL A 232 4.24 -5.79 -1.33
C VAL A 232 4.87 -4.68 -0.50
N GLY A 233 4.17 -4.23 0.53
CA GLY A 233 4.56 -3.12 1.37
C GLY A 233 4.37 -3.41 2.85
N VAL A 234 5.27 -2.86 3.67
CA VAL A 234 5.09 -2.74 5.12
C VAL A 234 5.55 -1.35 5.57
N ALA A 235 4.77 -0.72 6.45
CA ALA A 235 5.12 0.54 7.10
C ALA A 235 4.92 0.40 8.61
N VAL A 236 5.91 0.84 9.37
CA VAL A 236 5.97 0.69 10.82
C VAL A 236 5.89 2.08 11.45
N TYR A 237 4.89 2.28 12.31
CA TYR A 237 4.64 3.52 13.01
C TYR A 237 4.63 3.28 14.52
N ASP A 238 5.19 4.21 15.30
CA ASP A 238 5.12 4.15 16.76
C ASP A 238 3.78 4.65 17.32
N LEU A 239 2.91 5.22 16.48
CA LEU A 239 1.58 5.70 16.85
C LEU A 239 0.51 5.26 15.85
N PHE A 240 -0.53 4.61 16.34
CA PHE A 240 -1.78 4.41 15.62
C PHE A 240 -2.77 5.53 15.98
N GLY A 241 -2.65 6.68 15.30
CA GLY A 241 -3.41 7.89 15.63
C GLY A 241 -4.94 7.77 15.59
N ASN A 242 -5.47 6.73 14.95
CA ASN A 242 -6.91 6.45 14.96
C ASN A 242 -7.40 5.79 16.25
N ASN A 243 -6.51 5.06 16.95
CA ASN A 243 -6.87 4.26 18.12
C ASN A 243 -6.26 4.82 19.42
N SER A 244 -5.10 5.47 19.33
CA SER A 244 -4.38 6.04 20.47
C SER A 244 -3.89 7.45 20.18
N LEU A 245 -3.66 8.21 21.26
CA LEU A 245 -3.00 9.51 21.25
C LEU A 245 -1.57 9.44 21.80
N ALA A 246 -1.17 8.29 22.34
CA ALA A 246 0.15 8.07 22.91
C ALA A 246 0.91 7.06 22.04
N PRO A 247 2.12 7.40 21.56
CA PRO A 247 2.95 6.43 20.87
C PRO A 247 3.41 5.34 21.85
N VAL A 248 3.69 4.16 21.34
CA VAL A 248 4.48 3.17 22.07
C VAL A 248 5.95 3.60 22.11
N SER A 249 6.69 3.13 23.10
CA SER A 249 8.12 3.45 23.21
C SER A 249 8.95 2.87 22.05
N GLU A 250 8.58 1.69 21.56
CA GLU A 250 9.25 1.02 20.45
C GLU A 250 8.31 0.03 19.75
N VAL A 251 8.52 -0.14 18.44
CA VAL A 251 7.99 -1.28 17.67
C VAL A 251 9.20 -2.13 17.30
N GLU A 252 9.35 -3.30 17.91
CA GLU A 252 10.55 -4.16 17.81
C GLU A 252 10.68 -4.91 16.46
N ILE A 253 10.27 -4.26 15.37
CA ILE A 253 10.38 -4.79 14.00
C ILE A 253 11.66 -4.26 13.37
N THR A 254 12.53 -5.18 12.99
CA THR A 254 13.79 -4.86 12.29
C THR A 254 13.60 -4.73 10.79
N LEU A 255 14.54 -4.06 10.11
CA LEU A 255 14.55 -4.01 8.64
C LEU A 255 14.73 -5.41 8.03
N GLU A 256 15.51 -6.29 8.65
CA GLU A 256 15.67 -7.67 8.20
C GLU A 256 14.36 -8.46 8.22
N GLN A 257 13.56 -8.30 9.28
CA GLN A 257 12.21 -8.89 9.34
C GLN A 257 11.29 -8.28 8.27
N ALA A 258 11.34 -6.96 8.08
CA ALA A 258 10.56 -6.30 7.04
C ALA A 258 10.94 -6.78 5.62
N PHE A 259 12.23 -7.02 5.36
CA PHE A 259 12.70 -7.62 4.11
C PHE A 259 12.19 -9.05 3.94
N ALA A 260 12.25 -9.87 5.00
CA ALA A 260 11.71 -11.23 4.98
C ALA A 260 10.21 -11.25 4.69
N PHE A 261 9.44 -10.35 5.32
CA PHE A 261 8.01 -10.21 5.07
C PHE A 261 7.70 -9.81 3.63
N VAL A 262 8.27 -8.71 3.10
CA VAL A 262 7.88 -8.24 1.75
C VAL A 262 8.30 -9.23 0.64
N THR A 263 9.35 -10.02 0.88
CA THR A 263 9.83 -11.05 -0.05
C THR A 263 9.19 -12.43 0.17
N ASP A 264 8.23 -12.56 1.10
CA ASP A 264 7.53 -13.82 1.37
C ASP A 264 6.72 -14.28 0.14
N ALA A 265 7.06 -15.44 -0.41
CA ALA A 265 6.46 -15.93 -1.65
C ALA A 265 4.96 -16.26 -1.53
N ASP A 266 4.46 -16.49 -0.32
CA ASP A 266 3.07 -16.83 -0.09
C ASP A 266 2.16 -15.59 -0.07
N LEU A 267 2.69 -14.40 0.24
CA LEU A 267 1.93 -13.14 0.22
C LEU A 267 1.48 -12.79 -1.19
N ARG A 268 0.22 -13.01 -1.51
CA ARG A 268 -0.40 -12.64 -2.79
C ARG A 268 -1.88 -12.36 -2.58
N VAL A 269 -2.46 -11.55 -3.46
CA VAL A 269 -3.92 -11.44 -3.53
C VAL A 269 -4.49 -12.80 -3.91
N ASP A 270 -5.49 -13.26 -3.16
CA ASP A 270 -6.19 -14.49 -3.47
C ASP A 270 -6.80 -14.39 -4.89
N PRO A 271 -6.58 -15.38 -5.76
CA PRO A 271 -6.99 -15.29 -7.17
C PRO A 271 -8.52 -15.23 -7.34
N ASP A 272 -9.29 -15.87 -6.46
CA ASP A 272 -10.75 -15.83 -6.54
C ASP A 272 -11.25 -14.43 -6.13
N GLU A 273 -10.60 -13.82 -5.13
CA GLU A 273 -10.89 -12.45 -4.72
C GLU A 273 -10.41 -11.42 -5.75
N ALA A 274 -9.29 -11.65 -6.43
CA ALA A 274 -8.79 -10.78 -7.50
C ALA A 274 -9.74 -10.77 -8.71
N ALA A 275 -10.37 -11.90 -9.03
CA ALA A 275 -11.31 -12.02 -10.14
C ALA A 275 -12.67 -11.37 -9.86
N GLY A 276 -13.13 -11.38 -8.60
CA GLY A 276 -14.47 -10.87 -8.21
C GLY A 276 -14.47 -9.53 -7.47
N GLY A 277 -13.31 -9.06 -7.01
CA GLY A 277 -13.22 -7.98 -6.03
C GLY A 277 -13.63 -6.60 -6.53
N TYR A 278 -13.60 -6.38 -7.85
CA TYR A 278 -13.98 -5.09 -8.43
C TYR A 278 -15.50 -4.87 -8.43
N ASP A 279 -16.25 -5.90 -8.85
CA ASP A 279 -17.71 -5.86 -8.87
C ASP A 279 -18.30 -5.79 -7.46
N ALA A 280 -17.62 -6.42 -6.48
CA ALA A 280 -18.04 -6.40 -5.09
C ALA A 280 -17.83 -5.04 -4.41
N PHE A 281 -16.75 -4.32 -4.75
CA PHE A 281 -16.42 -3.05 -4.10
C PHE A 281 -17.30 -1.89 -4.57
N LEU A 282 -17.67 -1.85 -5.86
CA LEU A 282 -18.58 -0.82 -6.38
C LEU A 282 -20.05 -1.05 -5.95
N GLY A 283 -20.35 -2.23 -5.40
CA GLY A 283 -21.69 -2.62 -5.02
C GLY A 283 -22.60 -2.87 -6.23
N PRO A 284 -23.64 -3.70 -6.08
CA PRO A 284 -24.60 -3.94 -7.16
C PRO A 284 -25.40 -2.68 -7.54
N GLU A 285 -25.46 -1.66 -6.68
CA GLU A 285 -26.18 -0.42 -6.98
C GLU A 285 -25.46 0.47 -8.00
N ALA A 286 -24.12 0.52 -8.01
CA ALA A 286 -23.39 1.33 -8.99
C ALA A 286 -23.43 0.73 -10.41
N THR A 287 -23.59 -0.59 -10.54
CA THR A 287 -23.72 -1.27 -11.84
C THR A 287 -25.18 -1.34 -12.33
N ALA A 288 -26.16 -1.32 -11.42
CA ALA A 288 -27.58 -1.33 -11.76
C ALA A 288 -28.09 -0.02 -12.37
N GLU A 289 -27.50 1.14 -12.03
CA GLU A 289 -27.90 2.44 -12.60
C GLU A 289 -27.58 2.57 -14.10
N CYS A 290 -26.70 1.73 -14.66
CA CYS A 290 -26.49 1.63 -16.11
C CYS A 290 -27.25 0.45 -16.76
N ALA A 291 -27.79 -0.49 -15.98
CA ALA A 291 -28.39 -1.73 -16.49
C ALA A 291 -29.93 -1.75 -16.47
N VAL A 292 -30.60 -0.77 -15.84
CA VAL A 292 -32.08 -0.68 -15.81
C VAL A 292 -32.58 0.44 -16.74
N SER A 293 -32.44 0.22 -18.05
CA SER A 293 -33.27 0.89 -19.07
C SER A 293 -34.17 -0.16 -19.75
N GLY A 294 -35.00 -0.82 -18.95
CA GLY A 294 -35.97 -1.79 -19.45
C GLY A 294 -36.94 -2.16 -18.36
N GLU A 295 -38.13 -1.57 -18.41
CA GLU A 295 -39.32 -2.00 -17.65
C GLU A 295 -39.51 -1.41 -16.24
N THR A 296 -39.48 -0.08 -16.12
CA THR A 296 -40.24 0.61 -15.07
C THR A 296 -41.23 1.60 -15.67
N THR A 297 -42.48 1.55 -15.22
CA THR A 297 -43.56 2.49 -15.54
C THR A 297 -43.31 3.86 -14.91
N ALA A 298 -42.20 4.51 -15.28
CA ALA A 298 -42.03 5.93 -15.06
C ALA A 298 -42.93 6.68 -16.05
N THR A 299 -43.52 7.79 -15.61
CA THR A 299 -44.28 8.67 -16.51
C THR A 299 -43.37 9.12 -17.64
N ALA A 300 -43.91 9.17 -18.87
CA ALA A 300 -43.18 9.46 -20.11
C ALA A 300 -42.29 10.72 -20.08
N ASP A 301 -42.53 11.64 -19.14
CA ASP A 301 -41.79 12.89 -18.95
C ASP A 301 -40.46 12.71 -18.18
N ALA A 302 -40.35 11.66 -17.35
CA ALA A 302 -39.10 11.32 -16.65
C ALA A 302 -38.14 10.55 -17.56
N ASP A 303 -38.70 9.67 -18.41
CA ASP A 303 -37.97 8.86 -19.38
C ASP A 303 -37.31 9.72 -20.46
N ALA A 304 -37.98 10.81 -20.88
CA ALA A 304 -37.43 11.77 -21.83
C ALA A 304 -36.21 12.54 -21.27
N LYS A 305 -36.24 12.94 -19.99
CA LYS A 305 -35.14 13.68 -19.36
C LYS A 305 -33.92 12.81 -19.07
N LEU A 306 -34.14 11.56 -18.69
CA LEU A 306 -33.06 10.58 -18.50
C LEU A 306 -32.38 10.24 -19.82
N ARG A 307 -33.15 10.08 -20.89
CA ARG A 307 -32.60 9.84 -22.23
C ARG A 307 -31.79 11.03 -22.76
N GLU A 308 -32.25 12.26 -22.53
CA GLU A 308 -31.52 13.48 -22.91
C GLU A 308 -30.20 13.64 -22.12
N ALA A 309 -30.17 13.23 -20.84
CA ALA A 309 -28.96 13.25 -20.04
C ALA A 309 -27.93 12.20 -20.48
N CYS A 310 -28.37 11.01 -20.92
CA CYS A 310 -27.47 9.99 -21.48
C CYS A 310 -26.92 10.39 -22.85
N GLU A 311 -27.75 10.93 -23.75
CA GLU A 311 -27.30 11.41 -25.06
C GLU A 311 -26.30 12.59 -24.92
N GLN A 312 -26.46 13.47 -23.93
CA GLN A 312 -25.48 14.55 -23.65
C GLN A 312 -24.15 14.03 -23.08
N ALA A 313 -24.15 12.92 -22.36
CA ALA A 313 -22.93 12.31 -21.85
C ALA A 313 -22.11 11.68 -22.99
N GLU A 314 -22.77 11.02 -23.95
CA GLU A 314 -22.12 10.40 -25.12
C GLU A 314 -21.58 11.46 -26.11
N ASP A 315 -22.33 12.52 -26.39
CA ASP A 315 -21.91 13.59 -27.33
C ASP A 315 -20.73 14.43 -26.80
N SER A 316 -20.48 14.42 -25.48
CA SER A 316 -19.35 15.15 -24.87
C SER A 316 -17.98 14.47 -25.06
N THR A 317 -17.94 13.26 -25.63
CA THR A 317 -16.70 12.47 -25.79
C THR A 317 -16.13 12.44 -27.20
N ASP A 318 -16.78 13.05 -28.20
CA ASP A 318 -16.35 13.02 -29.61
C ASP A 318 -16.04 14.40 -30.22
N ASP A 319 -15.42 15.31 -29.46
CA ASP A 319 -14.98 16.61 -29.97
C ASP A 319 -13.46 16.78 -29.76
N GLY A 320 -12.68 16.01 -30.53
CA GLY A 320 -11.22 16.03 -30.42
C GLY A 320 -10.43 15.39 -31.57
N ALA A 321 -11.03 15.02 -32.70
CA ALA A 321 -10.29 14.59 -33.88
C ALA A 321 -9.94 15.83 -34.73
N SER A 322 -8.69 16.28 -34.59
CA SER A 322 -8.12 17.42 -35.30
C SER A 322 -8.14 17.22 -36.82
N GLU A 323 -8.78 18.14 -37.54
CA GLU A 323 -8.64 18.28 -38.99
C GLU A 323 -7.21 18.69 -39.35
N GLU A 324 -6.50 17.86 -40.13
CA GLU A 324 -5.29 18.24 -40.85
C GLU A 324 -5.62 19.27 -41.95
N PRO A 325 -4.97 20.45 -42.00
CA PRO A 325 -5.11 21.34 -43.15
C PRO A 325 -4.36 20.79 -44.36
N SER A 326 -5.16 20.40 -45.35
CA SER A 326 -4.76 20.06 -46.72
C SER A 326 -4.29 21.31 -47.47
N ASP A 327 -2.98 21.48 -47.63
CA ASP A 327 -2.41 22.45 -48.56
C ASP A 327 -2.13 21.79 -49.93
N LYS A 328 -2.85 22.30 -50.93
CA LYS A 328 -2.75 21.94 -52.35
C LYS A 328 -1.83 22.91 -53.12
N PRO A 329 -1.39 22.53 -54.33
CA PRO A 329 -0.18 23.05 -54.97
C PRO A 329 -0.42 24.32 -55.80
N THR A 330 0.64 25.10 -55.99
CA THR A 330 0.71 26.12 -57.06
C THR A 330 1.84 25.78 -58.02
N THR A 331 1.46 25.33 -59.20
CA THR A 331 2.28 25.36 -60.42
C THR A 331 2.24 26.75 -61.04
N GLY A 332 3.38 27.26 -61.51
CA GLY A 332 3.45 28.46 -62.36
C GLY A 332 4.88 28.82 -62.74
N GLU A 333 5.27 28.38 -63.94
CA GLU A 333 6.32 28.86 -64.87
C GLU A 333 7.77 29.10 -64.39
#